data_AF-A0A938LWH5-F1
#
_entry.id   AF-A0A938LWH5-F1
#
_cell.length_a   1.000
_cell.length_b   1.000
_cell.length_c   1.000
_cell.angle_alpha   90.00
_cell.angle_beta   90.00
_cell.angle_gamma   90.00
#
_symmetry.space_group_name_H-M   'P 1'
#
loop_
_entity.id
_entity.type
_entity.pdbx_description
1 polymer ?
#
loop_
_entity_poly.entity_id
_entity_poly.type
_entity_poly.pdbx_seq_one_letter_code
_entity_poly.pdbx_strand_id
1 'polypeptide(L)'
;MERLYASYREHIEFLIVYVREAHPEKLQEGNQTGIVGNPKDLRERVILATQCVSQYKFTIPMVLDGMDGRVNRDYDAAPVRVTVVDIDGKVAFYAGRGPADFRIPPVEQTLKKLIAHQGRLPPAPPLQWGQAVNGLRCGIRFDPPTLVLGQEAAVTVAFQNTSDTPIALRYEPREALRQIVVRNDNGQTLKLEMRDTERQAGPNRGMPRPNRAPAVTEIRPGQSFEAEILAKVTAASDAAVTGTRSFAAVLHWVIDKDMRAEADSVRPRPLWTGKTASGTCILTVSSPQPARPKD
;
A
#
# COMPACT_ATOMS: atom_id res chain seq x y z
N MET A 1 7.24 -13.26 4.94
CA MET A 1 8.62 -12.76 5.03
C MET A 1 9.63 -13.78 4.54
N GLU A 2 9.65 -15.01 5.05
CA GLU A 2 10.58 -16.08 4.60
C GLU A 2 10.64 -16.26 3.07
N ARG A 3 9.50 -16.24 2.36
CA ARG A 3 9.49 -16.24 0.88
C ARG A 3 10.29 -15.07 0.29
N LEU A 4 10.08 -13.85 0.79
CA LEU A 4 10.81 -12.67 0.31
C LEU A 4 12.31 -12.80 0.62
N TYR A 5 12.66 -13.27 1.81
CA TYR A 5 14.05 -13.52 2.16
C TYR A 5 14.70 -14.50 1.18
N ALA A 6 14.08 -15.65 0.93
CA ALA A 6 14.58 -16.63 -0.04
C ALA A 6 14.72 -16.05 -1.47
N SER A 7 13.82 -15.15 -1.87
CA SER A 7 13.84 -14.54 -3.21
C SER A 7 14.82 -13.37 -3.36
N TYR A 8 15.10 -12.61 -2.30
CA TYR A 8 15.77 -11.31 -2.41
C TYR A 8 17.02 -11.16 -1.52
N ARG A 9 17.40 -12.15 -0.69
CA ARG A 9 18.54 -12.04 0.24
C ARG A 9 19.89 -11.74 -0.39
N GLU A 10 20.07 -12.05 -1.67
CA GLU A 10 21.31 -11.75 -2.41
C GLU A 10 21.42 -10.25 -2.77
N HIS A 11 20.33 -9.49 -2.64
CA HIS A 11 20.26 -8.07 -2.99
C HIS A 11 19.78 -7.17 -1.84
N ILE A 12 19.12 -7.75 -0.84
CA ILE A 12 18.49 -7.05 0.27
C ILE A 12 18.86 -7.74 1.58
N GLU A 13 19.28 -6.97 2.57
CA GLU A 13 19.47 -7.46 3.93
C GLU A 13 18.12 -7.56 4.66
N PHE A 14 17.93 -8.67 5.36
CA PHE A 14 16.74 -8.90 6.20
C PHE A 14 17.17 -9.11 7.64
N LEU A 15 16.45 -8.47 8.56
CA LEU A 15 16.66 -8.58 9.99
C LEU A 15 15.31 -8.62 10.69
N ILE A 16 15.10 -9.61 11.57
CA ILE A 16 14.00 -9.58 12.53
C ILE A 16 14.53 -8.99 13.83
N VAL A 17 13.86 -7.97 14.36
CA VAL A 17 14.14 -7.45 15.70
C VAL A 17 13.05 -7.96 16.63
N TYR A 18 13.41 -8.83 17.58
CA TYR A 18 12.51 -9.31 18.62
C TYR A 18 12.34 -8.23 19.68
N VAL A 19 11.17 -7.58 19.65
CA VAL A 19 10.77 -6.53 20.61
C VAL A 19 9.96 -7.12 21.78
N ARG A 20 9.47 -6.27 22.67
CA ARG A 20 8.61 -6.69 23.80
C ARG A 20 7.42 -7.53 23.32
N GLU A 21 7.10 -8.54 24.10
CA GLU A 21 6.01 -9.48 23.89
C GLU A 21 4.67 -8.75 23.76
N ALA A 22 3.89 -9.13 22.75
CA ALA A 22 2.56 -8.58 22.52
C ALA A 22 1.54 -9.03 23.58
N HIS A 23 1.77 -10.21 24.15
CA HIS A 23 0.84 -10.89 25.07
C HIS A 23 1.56 -11.48 26.30
N PRO A 24 2.22 -10.66 27.14
CA PRO A 24 2.90 -11.16 28.34
C PRO A 24 1.93 -11.84 29.32
N GLU A 25 0.64 -11.52 29.28
CA GLU A 25 -0.41 -12.16 30.09
C GLU A 25 -0.62 -13.64 29.79
N LYS A 26 -0.16 -14.11 28.63
CA LYS A 26 -0.21 -15.54 28.23
C LYS A 26 0.99 -16.34 28.73
N LEU A 27 2.04 -15.66 29.20
CA LEU A 27 3.19 -16.28 29.83
C LEU A 27 2.83 -16.53 31.30
N GLN A 28 2.11 -17.62 31.56
CA GLN A 28 1.64 -18.01 32.90
C GLN A 28 2.50 -19.13 33.49
N GLU A 29 2.36 -19.37 34.79
CA GLU A 29 3.07 -20.45 35.47
C GLU A 29 2.84 -21.80 34.78
N GLY A 30 3.89 -22.61 34.65
CA GLY A 30 3.85 -23.90 33.95
C GLY A 30 3.97 -23.84 32.42
N ASN A 31 4.18 -22.65 31.81
CA ASN A 31 4.49 -22.59 30.38
C ASN A 31 5.88 -23.18 30.06
N GLN A 32 6.10 -23.52 28.79
CA GLN A 32 7.29 -24.23 28.31
C GLN A 32 8.63 -23.53 28.59
N THR A 33 8.64 -22.22 28.80
CA THR A 33 9.87 -21.43 29.02
C THR A 33 10.17 -21.18 30.48
N GLY A 34 9.21 -21.39 31.38
CA GLY A 34 9.32 -21.01 32.79
C GLY A 34 9.27 -19.51 33.06
N ILE A 35 9.13 -18.65 32.04
CA ILE A 35 9.09 -17.19 32.19
C ILE A 35 7.65 -16.75 32.36
N VAL A 36 7.35 -15.96 33.40
CA VAL A 36 6.00 -15.50 33.72
C VAL A 36 5.89 -13.99 33.53
N GLY A 37 4.89 -13.53 32.76
CA GLY A 37 4.69 -12.12 32.47
C GLY A 37 5.72 -11.56 31.51
N ASN A 38 6.25 -10.37 31.82
CA ASN A 38 7.30 -9.73 31.01
C ASN A 38 8.68 -10.28 31.39
N PRO A 39 9.59 -10.51 30.43
CA PRO A 39 10.97 -10.87 30.72
C PRO A 39 11.65 -9.75 31.51
N LYS A 40 12.40 -10.11 32.54
CA LYS A 40 13.08 -9.19 33.48
C LYS A 40 14.46 -8.78 32.99
N ASP A 41 15.09 -9.62 32.17
CA ASP A 41 16.42 -9.39 31.62
C ASP A 41 16.57 -9.96 30.19
N LEU A 42 17.74 -9.74 29.59
CA LEU A 42 18.03 -10.24 28.25
C LEU A 42 18.06 -11.77 28.19
N ARG A 43 18.40 -12.48 29.27
CA ARG A 43 18.49 -13.95 29.25
C ARG A 43 17.10 -14.54 29.11
N GLU A 44 16.14 -14.02 29.86
CA GLU A 44 14.73 -14.40 29.72
C GLU A 44 14.22 -14.06 28.31
N ARG A 45 14.53 -12.87 27.77
CA ARG A 45 14.15 -12.51 26.40
C ARG A 45 14.79 -13.41 25.33
N VAL A 46 16.05 -13.84 25.51
CA VAL A 46 16.71 -14.81 24.62
C VAL A 46 15.94 -16.13 24.59
N ILE A 47 15.47 -16.62 25.74
CA ILE A 47 14.70 -17.87 25.80
C ILE A 47 13.38 -17.72 25.01
N LEU A 48 12.63 -16.63 25.23
CA LEU A 48 11.38 -16.37 24.51
C LEU A 48 11.60 -16.20 23.00
N ALA A 49 12.64 -15.48 22.60
CA ALA A 49 13.01 -15.31 21.20
C ALA A 49 13.45 -16.64 20.56
N THR A 50 14.21 -17.46 21.27
CA THR A 50 14.65 -18.79 20.80
C THR A 50 13.45 -19.73 20.61
N GLN A 51 12.48 -19.70 21.53
CA GLN A 51 11.23 -20.43 21.37
C GLN A 51 10.47 -19.95 20.12
N CYS A 52 10.39 -18.64 19.90
CA CYS A 52 9.76 -18.05 18.73
C CYS A 52 10.43 -18.50 17.41
N VAL A 53 11.76 -18.41 17.33
CA VAL A 53 12.55 -18.90 16.17
C VAL A 53 12.28 -20.38 15.92
N SER A 54 12.30 -21.20 16.96
CA SER A 54 12.09 -22.64 16.83
C SER A 54 10.66 -22.98 16.39
N GLN A 55 9.67 -22.30 16.97
CA GLN A 55 8.25 -22.53 16.68
C GLN A 55 7.89 -22.14 15.25
N TYR A 56 8.36 -20.97 14.78
CA TYR A 56 8.04 -20.45 13.45
C TYR A 56 9.08 -20.82 12.38
N LYS A 57 10.17 -21.50 12.78
CA LYS A 57 11.26 -21.94 11.91
C LYS A 57 11.86 -20.80 11.09
N PHE A 58 12.09 -19.66 11.74
CA PHE A 58 12.67 -18.50 11.07
C PHE A 58 14.07 -18.81 10.57
N THR A 59 14.34 -18.46 9.31
CA THR A 59 15.68 -18.55 8.71
C THR A 59 16.31 -17.17 8.51
N ILE A 60 15.49 -16.12 8.59
CA ILE A 60 15.95 -14.74 8.63
C ILE A 60 16.71 -14.50 9.96
N PRO A 61 17.90 -13.85 9.93
CA PRO A 61 18.61 -13.47 11.14
C PRO A 61 17.72 -12.68 12.12
N MET A 62 17.77 -13.05 13.39
CA MET A 62 17.02 -12.37 14.45
C MET A 62 17.97 -11.80 15.51
N VAL A 63 17.71 -10.55 15.90
CA VAL A 63 18.38 -9.87 17.01
C VAL A 63 17.34 -9.45 18.05
N LEU A 64 17.78 -9.10 19.26
CA LEU A 64 16.91 -8.62 20.33
C LEU A 64 16.93 -7.09 20.40
N ASP A 65 15.77 -6.49 20.62
CA ASP A 65 15.71 -5.13 21.16
C ASP A 65 16.27 -5.15 22.59
N GLY A 66 16.93 -4.05 22.97
CA GLY A 66 17.46 -3.87 24.32
C GLY A 66 16.36 -3.95 25.37
N MET A 67 16.72 -4.23 26.62
CA MET A 67 15.74 -4.16 27.73
C MET A 67 15.23 -2.74 27.96
N ASP A 68 15.98 -1.74 27.47
CA ASP A 68 15.53 -0.35 27.42
C ASP A 68 14.41 -0.11 26.39
N GLY A 69 14.12 -1.06 25.48
CA GLY A 69 13.05 -1.00 24.50
C GLY A 69 13.20 0.12 23.45
N ARG A 70 14.44 0.53 23.16
CA ARG A 70 14.72 1.68 22.29
C ARG A 70 14.23 1.46 20.87
N VAL A 71 14.51 0.30 20.26
CA VAL A 71 14.10 0.04 18.87
C VAL A 71 12.59 0.01 18.76
N ASN A 72 11.90 -0.64 19.70
CA ASN A 72 10.44 -0.69 19.73
C ASN A 72 9.80 0.70 19.81
N ARG A 73 10.39 1.63 20.58
CA ARG A 73 9.88 3.00 20.68
C ARG A 73 10.18 3.81 19.43
N ASP A 74 11.43 3.80 18.97
CA ASP A 74 11.88 4.64 17.84
C ASP A 74 11.15 4.25 16.54
N TYR A 75 10.84 2.95 16.37
CA TYR A 75 10.09 2.42 15.22
C TYR A 75 8.61 2.18 15.52
N ASP A 76 8.12 2.54 16.71
CA ASP A 76 6.73 2.31 17.14
C ASP A 76 6.23 0.91 16.69
N ALA A 77 7.07 -0.10 16.99
CA ALA A 77 7.08 -1.38 16.29
C ALA A 77 6.07 -2.39 16.86
N ALA A 78 5.56 -2.14 18.06
CA ALA A 78 4.64 -3.04 18.73
C ALA A 78 3.25 -3.07 18.05
N PRO A 79 2.57 -4.23 18.07
CA PRO A 79 3.09 -5.56 18.40
C PRO A 79 3.93 -6.19 17.28
N VAL A 80 3.79 -5.68 16.06
CA VAL A 80 4.59 -6.08 14.88
C VAL A 80 4.56 -4.93 13.88
N ARG A 81 5.69 -4.71 13.20
CA ARG A 81 5.82 -3.73 12.14
C ARG A 81 6.89 -4.14 11.15
N VAL A 82 6.77 -3.69 9.91
CA VAL A 82 7.80 -3.84 8.89
C VAL A 82 8.20 -2.45 8.38
N THR A 83 9.51 -2.25 8.31
CA THR A 83 10.14 -1.04 7.77
C THR A 83 11.15 -1.48 6.73
N VAL A 84 11.19 -0.77 5.60
CA VAL A 84 12.25 -0.92 4.60
C VAL A 84 13.01 0.40 4.57
N VAL A 85 14.33 0.30 4.71
CA VAL A 85 15.24 1.44 4.58
C VAL A 85 16.11 1.25 3.35
N ASP A 86 16.45 2.36 2.70
CA ASP A 86 17.38 2.37 1.59
C ASP A 86 18.84 2.48 2.06
N ILE A 87 19.80 2.36 1.15
CA ILE A 87 21.24 2.34 1.47
C ILE A 87 21.76 3.69 2.03
N ASP A 88 21.00 4.77 1.86
CA ASP A 88 21.33 6.09 2.41
C ASP A 88 20.61 6.34 3.76
N GLY A 89 19.94 5.32 4.31
CA GLY A 89 19.23 5.39 5.59
C GLY A 89 17.84 6.02 5.52
N LYS A 90 17.28 6.23 4.33
CA LYS A 90 15.93 6.79 4.16
C LYS A 90 14.88 5.69 4.26
N VAL A 91 13.76 6.01 4.91
CA VAL A 91 12.62 5.09 5.00
C VAL A 91 11.93 4.99 3.64
N ALA A 92 12.07 3.85 2.97
CA ALA A 92 11.46 3.53 1.70
C ALA A 92 10.03 2.99 1.85
N PHE A 93 9.75 2.29 2.95
CA PHE A 93 8.42 1.82 3.31
C PHE A 93 8.28 1.72 4.82
N TYR A 94 7.12 2.11 5.34
CA TYR A 94 6.79 2.06 6.75
C TYR A 94 5.36 1.57 6.92
N ALA A 95 5.19 0.34 7.40
CA ALA A 95 3.85 -0.17 7.66
C ALA A 95 3.15 0.68 8.73
N GLY A 96 1.82 0.72 8.71
CA GLY A 96 0.99 1.19 9.80
C GLY A 96 1.12 0.31 11.05
N ARG A 97 0.37 0.69 12.09
CA ARG A 97 0.47 0.04 13.41
C ARG A 97 -0.15 -1.36 13.41
N GLY A 98 0.60 -2.30 13.96
CA GLY A 98 0.13 -3.65 14.28
C GLY A 98 -0.11 -4.56 13.07
N PRO A 99 -0.65 -5.77 13.32
CA PRO A 99 -0.67 -6.84 12.32
C PRO A 99 -1.60 -6.52 11.15
N ALA A 100 -2.57 -5.62 11.33
CA ALA A 100 -3.54 -5.26 10.31
C ALA A 100 -2.91 -4.59 9.07
N ASP A 101 -1.77 -3.92 9.22
CA ASP A 101 -1.06 -3.28 8.10
C ASP A 101 0.29 -3.95 7.77
N PHE A 102 0.55 -5.15 8.33
CA PHE A 102 1.68 -5.97 7.90
C PHE A 102 1.36 -6.64 6.55
N ARG A 103 1.54 -5.89 5.46
CA ARG A 103 1.18 -6.33 4.11
C ARG A 103 2.42 -6.69 3.30
N ILE A 104 2.45 -7.93 2.78
CA ILE A 104 3.57 -8.44 1.96
C ILE A 104 3.67 -7.77 0.58
N PRO A 105 2.59 -7.54 -0.18
CA PRO A 105 2.71 -6.96 -1.52
C PRO A 105 3.37 -5.57 -1.57
N PRO A 106 2.99 -4.58 -0.71
CA PRO A 106 3.69 -3.29 -0.65
C PRO A 106 5.18 -3.42 -0.31
N VAL A 107 5.53 -4.33 0.61
CA VAL A 107 6.93 -4.61 0.95
C VAL A 107 7.68 -5.12 -0.27
N GLU A 108 7.17 -6.15 -0.95
CA GLU A 108 7.81 -6.72 -2.13
C GLU A 108 7.96 -5.71 -3.28
N GLN A 109 6.96 -4.85 -3.50
CA GLN A 109 7.05 -3.76 -4.46
C GLN A 109 8.17 -2.78 -4.10
N THR A 110 8.29 -2.43 -2.81
CA THR A 110 9.38 -1.57 -2.32
C THR A 110 10.74 -2.21 -2.54
N LEU A 111 10.89 -3.52 -2.26
CA LEU A 111 12.14 -4.24 -2.50
C LEU A 111 12.53 -4.22 -3.97
N LYS A 112 11.60 -4.54 -4.88
CA LYS A 112 11.83 -4.49 -6.33
C LYS A 112 12.25 -3.10 -6.80
N LYS A 113 11.62 -2.06 -6.25
CA LYS A 113 11.95 -0.66 -6.52
C LYS A 113 13.37 -0.34 -6.09
N LEU A 114 13.77 -0.69 -4.86
CA LEU A 114 15.14 -0.47 -4.40
C LEU A 114 16.16 -1.24 -5.25
N ILE A 115 15.90 -2.50 -5.60
CA ILE A 115 16.80 -3.31 -6.45
C ILE A 115 16.99 -2.65 -7.82
N ALA A 116 15.90 -2.19 -8.45
CA ALA A 116 15.97 -1.49 -9.74
C ALA A 116 16.75 -0.16 -9.68
N HIS A 117 16.91 0.41 -8.48
CA HIS A 117 17.57 1.69 -8.24
C HIS A 117 18.81 1.57 -7.34
N GLN A 118 19.52 0.43 -7.42
CA GLN A 118 20.80 0.20 -6.75
C GLN A 118 20.75 0.44 -5.23
N GLY A 119 19.65 0.00 -4.61
CA GLY A 119 19.43 0.13 -3.18
C GLY A 119 18.97 1.50 -2.71
N ARG A 120 18.71 2.46 -3.60
CA ARG A 120 18.23 3.81 -3.26
C ARG A 120 16.77 4.00 -3.58
N LEU A 121 16.05 4.71 -2.71
CA LEU A 121 14.68 5.10 -3.00
C LEU A 121 14.70 6.17 -4.12
N PRO A 122 14.19 5.88 -5.33
CA PRO A 122 14.11 6.89 -6.36
C PRO A 122 13.06 7.95 -5.96
N PRO A 123 13.17 9.18 -6.51
CA PRO A 123 12.10 10.15 -6.38
C PRO A 123 10.81 9.55 -6.93
N ALA A 124 9.68 9.80 -6.25
CA ALA A 124 8.39 9.40 -6.76
C ALA A 124 8.16 10.06 -8.14
N PRO A 125 7.56 9.35 -9.11
CA PRO A 125 7.19 9.98 -10.37
C PRO A 125 6.32 11.23 -10.12
N PRO A 126 6.36 12.24 -11.00
CA PRO A 126 5.55 13.44 -10.82
C PRO A 126 4.06 13.12 -10.98
N LEU A 127 3.23 13.70 -10.10
CA LEU A 127 1.78 13.72 -10.26
C LEU A 127 1.41 14.48 -11.54
N GLN A 128 0.60 13.86 -12.39
CA GLN A 128 0.09 14.47 -13.61
C GLN A 128 -1.22 15.19 -13.30
N TRP A 129 -1.11 16.49 -13.03
CA TRP A 129 -2.23 17.36 -12.71
C TRP A 129 -2.97 17.82 -13.97
N GLY A 130 -4.30 17.84 -13.90
CA GLY A 130 -5.12 18.47 -14.92
C GLY A 130 -5.51 19.90 -14.54
N GLN A 131 -6.42 20.47 -15.33
CA GLN A 131 -6.94 21.80 -15.10
C GLN A 131 -7.90 21.84 -13.91
N ALA A 132 -7.91 22.97 -13.21
CA ALA A 132 -8.86 23.20 -12.13
C ALA A 132 -10.27 23.43 -12.70
N VAL A 133 -11.27 22.79 -12.09
CA VAL A 133 -12.68 22.97 -12.40
C VAL A 133 -13.42 23.21 -11.08
N ASN A 134 -14.15 24.31 -10.98
CA ASN A 134 -14.88 24.70 -9.76
C ASN A 134 -13.99 24.63 -8.50
N GLY A 135 -12.77 25.18 -8.58
CA GLY A 135 -11.83 25.19 -7.47
C GLY A 135 -11.12 23.87 -7.19
N LEU A 136 -11.38 22.77 -7.91
CA LEU A 136 -10.73 21.48 -7.70
C LEU A 136 -9.93 21.06 -8.94
N ARG A 137 -8.66 20.69 -8.76
CA ARG A 137 -7.90 19.96 -9.80
C ARG A 137 -7.61 18.54 -9.34
N CYS A 138 -7.66 17.58 -10.24
CA CYS A 138 -7.27 16.20 -9.94
C CYS A 138 -5.94 15.84 -10.62
N GLY A 139 -5.25 14.87 -10.02
CA GLY A 139 -3.97 14.38 -10.47
C GLY A 139 -3.90 12.86 -10.36
N ILE A 140 -3.07 12.27 -11.23
CA ILE A 140 -2.81 10.83 -11.21
C ILE A 140 -1.32 10.55 -11.32
N ARG A 141 -0.88 9.45 -10.72
CA ARG A 141 0.45 8.90 -10.87
C ARG A 141 0.42 7.39 -10.80
N PHE A 142 1.28 6.74 -11.59
CA PHE A 142 1.62 5.33 -11.45
C PHE A 142 3.05 5.19 -10.95
N ASP A 143 3.26 4.24 -10.04
CA ASP A 143 4.57 3.85 -9.55
C ASP A 143 4.68 2.31 -9.50
N PRO A 144 5.54 1.70 -10.34
CA PRO A 144 6.41 2.32 -11.34
C PRO A 144 5.64 2.84 -12.58
N PRO A 145 6.24 3.73 -13.40
CA PRO A 145 5.67 4.15 -14.69
C PRO A 145 5.75 3.03 -15.77
N THR A 146 6.51 1.97 -15.49
CA THR A 146 6.58 0.76 -16.32
C THR A 146 5.74 -0.35 -15.71
N LEU A 147 4.61 -0.68 -16.34
CA LEU A 147 3.67 -1.69 -15.88
C LEU A 147 3.93 -3.04 -16.54
N VAL A 148 3.66 -4.11 -15.79
CA VAL A 148 3.70 -5.48 -16.29
C VAL A 148 2.30 -6.08 -16.18
N LEU A 149 1.77 -6.60 -17.30
CA LEU A 149 0.45 -7.23 -17.28
C LEU A 149 0.41 -8.41 -16.31
N GLY A 150 -0.68 -8.47 -15.55
CA GLY A 150 -0.90 -9.45 -14.48
C GLY A 150 -0.24 -9.09 -13.15
N GLN A 151 0.62 -8.07 -13.09
CA GLN A 151 1.23 -7.58 -11.85
C GLN A 151 0.44 -6.41 -11.26
N GLU A 152 0.71 -6.14 -9.99
CA GLU A 152 0.17 -4.99 -9.26
C GLU A 152 1.05 -3.75 -9.49
N ALA A 153 0.43 -2.57 -9.52
CA ALA A 153 1.09 -1.28 -9.51
C ALA A 153 0.40 -0.33 -8.53
N ALA A 154 1.17 0.60 -7.96
CA ALA A 154 0.62 1.65 -7.13
C ALA A 154 0.09 2.77 -8.01
N VAL A 155 -1.15 3.19 -7.75
CA VAL A 155 -1.83 4.29 -8.42
C VAL A 155 -2.14 5.34 -7.36
N THR A 156 -1.49 6.49 -7.42
CA THR A 156 -1.85 7.64 -6.59
C THR A 156 -2.90 8.48 -7.31
N VAL A 157 -4.03 8.71 -6.64
CA VAL A 157 -5.03 9.69 -7.05
C VAL A 157 -4.95 10.87 -6.09
N ALA A 158 -4.91 12.08 -6.65
CA ALA A 158 -4.76 13.31 -5.87
C ALA A 158 -5.82 14.34 -6.27
N PHE A 159 -6.25 15.13 -5.30
CA PHE A 159 -7.16 16.25 -5.49
C PHE A 159 -6.63 17.46 -4.73
N GLN A 160 -6.48 18.59 -5.41
CA GLN A 160 -6.04 19.82 -4.76
C GLN A 160 -7.13 20.88 -4.83
N ASN A 161 -7.37 21.50 -3.67
CA ASN A 161 -8.20 22.67 -3.57
C ASN A 161 -7.41 23.91 -4.02
N THR A 162 -7.89 24.51 -5.09
CA THR A 162 -7.36 25.73 -5.74
C THR A 162 -8.25 26.95 -5.51
N SER A 163 -9.37 26.81 -4.79
CA SER A 163 -10.19 27.94 -4.37
C SER A 163 -9.74 28.51 -3.02
N ASP A 164 -10.40 29.59 -2.63
CA ASP A 164 -10.28 30.30 -1.35
C ASP A 164 -11.18 29.73 -0.24
N THR A 165 -12.03 28.74 -0.57
CA THR A 165 -13.01 28.14 0.34
C THR A 165 -12.80 26.63 0.48
N PRO A 166 -13.08 26.02 1.65
CA PRO A 166 -12.97 24.58 1.83
C PRO A 166 -13.86 23.79 0.85
N ILE A 167 -13.32 22.70 0.31
CA ILE A 167 -14.04 21.79 -0.58
C ILE A 167 -14.33 20.48 0.14
N ALA A 168 -15.60 20.07 0.16
CA ALA A 168 -15.99 18.72 0.57
C ALA A 168 -15.94 17.78 -0.63
N LEU A 169 -15.15 16.70 -0.55
CA LEU A 169 -14.98 15.70 -1.59
C LEU A 169 -15.40 14.32 -1.06
N ARG A 170 -16.36 13.67 -1.73
CA ARG A 170 -16.59 12.23 -1.60
C ARG A 170 -15.54 11.52 -2.43
N TYR A 171 -14.84 10.57 -1.84
CA TYR A 171 -13.86 9.75 -2.55
C TYR A 171 -14.06 8.28 -2.19
N GLU A 172 -14.08 7.43 -3.21
CA GLU A 172 -14.14 5.97 -3.06
C GLU A 172 -13.10 5.35 -4.01
N PRO A 173 -12.17 4.51 -3.52
CA PRO A 173 -11.08 3.97 -4.33
C PRO A 173 -11.50 3.12 -5.54
N ARG A 174 -12.52 2.26 -5.42
CA ARG A 174 -12.96 1.41 -6.55
C ARG A 174 -13.56 2.25 -7.67
N GLU A 175 -14.32 3.27 -7.30
CA GLU A 175 -14.86 4.23 -8.24
C GLU A 175 -13.76 5.02 -8.94
N ALA A 176 -12.76 5.48 -8.18
CA ALA A 176 -11.61 6.16 -8.77
C ALA A 176 -10.92 5.29 -9.83
N LEU A 177 -10.71 3.99 -9.56
CA LEU A 177 -10.16 3.08 -10.57
C LEU A 177 -11.05 2.92 -11.80
N ARG A 178 -12.37 2.82 -11.64
CA ARG A 178 -13.32 2.71 -12.77
C ARG A 178 -13.31 3.94 -13.67
N GLN A 179 -13.01 5.10 -13.11
CA GLN A 179 -12.94 6.37 -13.84
C GLN A 179 -11.56 6.64 -14.46
N ILE A 180 -10.58 5.74 -14.30
CA ILE A 180 -9.29 5.80 -15.00
C ILE A 180 -9.40 5.10 -16.34
N VAL A 181 -9.09 5.84 -17.40
CA VAL A 181 -8.98 5.30 -18.76
C VAL A 181 -7.52 5.15 -19.10
N VAL A 182 -7.08 3.91 -19.36
CA VAL A 182 -5.73 3.61 -19.84
C VAL A 182 -5.82 3.04 -21.24
N ARG A 183 -5.30 3.75 -22.24
CA ARG A 183 -5.41 3.37 -23.65
C ARG A 183 -4.17 3.72 -24.46
N ASN A 184 -3.96 3.01 -25.56
CA ASN A 184 -2.94 3.36 -26.56
C ASN A 184 -3.56 3.79 -27.89
N ASP A 185 -2.71 4.24 -28.82
CA ASP A 185 -3.14 4.76 -30.13
C ASP A 185 -3.78 3.68 -31.03
N ASN A 186 -3.52 2.40 -30.74
CA ASN A 186 -4.13 1.27 -31.43
C ASN A 186 -5.51 0.89 -30.88
N GLY A 187 -6.06 1.67 -29.94
CA GLY A 187 -7.36 1.42 -29.31
C GLY A 187 -7.35 0.30 -28.25
N GLN A 188 -6.19 -0.25 -27.90
CA GLN A 188 -6.09 -1.22 -26.81
C GLN A 188 -6.28 -0.49 -25.48
N THR A 189 -6.98 -1.13 -24.54
CA THR A 189 -7.27 -0.58 -23.22
C THR A 189 -6.83 -1.54 -22.11
N LEU A 190 -6.48 -0.99 -20.95
CA LEU A 190 -6.17 -1.75 -19.75
C LEU A 190 -7.25 -1.59 -18.71
N LYS A 191 -7.46 -2.64 -17.91
CA LYS A 191 -8.27 -2.64 -16.71
C LYS A 191 -7.37 -2.55 -15.48
N LEU A 192 -7.82 -1.79 -14.50
CA LEU A 192 -7.20 -1.65 -13.19
C LEU A 192 -8.17 -2.22 -12.16
N GLU A 193 -7.77 -3.29 -11.50
CA GLU A 193 -8.61 -3.98 -10.55
C GLU A 193 -7.99 -3.89 -9.16
N MET A 194 -8.72 -3.30 -8.22
CA MET A 194 -8.35 -3.42 -6.82
C MET A 194 -8.37 -4.90 -6.46
N ARG A 195 -7.30 -5.37 -5.81
CA ARG A 195 -7.40 -6.64 -5.11
C ARG A 195 -8.41 -6.43 -4.00
N ASP A 196 -9.47 -7.25 -3.98
CA ASP A 196 -10.24 -7.38 -2.76
C ASP A 196 -9.23 -7.76 -1.69
N THR A 197 -9.09 -6.92 -0.65
CA THR A 197 -8.46 -7.38 0.57
C THR A 197 -9.32 -8.56 0.99
N GLU A 198 -8.87 -9.77 0.65
CA GLU A 198 -9.38 -10.97 1.27
C GLU A 198 -9.46 -10.63 2.75
N ARG A 199 -10.66 -10.73 3.29
CA ARG A 199 -10.82 -10.88 4.72
C ARG A 199 -9.87 -12.03 5.08
N GLN A 200 -8.67 -11.73 5.55
CA GLN A 200 -7.95 -12.65 6.41
C GLN A 200 -8.83 -12.75 7.65
N ALA A 201 -9.82 -13.63 7.55
CA ALA A 201 -10.65 -14.06 8.63
C ALA A 201 -9.71 -14.81 9.58
N GLY A 202 -9.08 -14.05 10.48
CA GLY A 202 -8.68 -14.61 11.76
C GLY A 202 -9.93 -15.17 12.46
N PRO A 203 -9.80 -16.20 13.31
CA PRO A 203 -10.93 -16.95 13.84
C PRO A 203 -11.88 -16.15 14.76
N ASN A 204 -11.63 -14.85 15.00
CA ASN A 204 -12.54 -13.99 15.74
C ASN A 204 -13.60 -13.40 14.82
N ARG A 205 -14.79 -14.03 14.83
CA ARG A 205 -16.07 -13.44 14.39
C ARG A 205 -16.38 -12.18 15.21
N GLY A 206 -15.86 -11.04 14.77
CA GLY A 206 -16.42 -9.74 15.09
C GLY A 206 -17.56 -9.45 14.12
N MET A 207 -18.70 -8.98 14.65
CA MET A 207 -19.89 -8.50 13.95
C MET A 207 -19.60 -7.84 12.58
N PRO A 208 -20.52 -7.95 11.59
CA PRO A 208 -20.45 -7.13 10.39
C PRO A 208 -20.34 -5.66 10.82
N ARG A 209 -19.21 -5.01 10.53
CA ARG A 209 -19.12 -3.56 10.69
C ARG A 209 -20.17 -2.95 9.76
N PRO A 210 -21.02 -2.03 10.25
CA PRO A 210 -22.01 -1.39 9.41
C PRO A 210 -21.31 -0.75 8.20
N ASN A 211 -22.00 -0.79 7.06
CA ASN A 211 -21.58 -0.18 5.81
C ASN A 211 -21.10 1.24 6.10
N ARG A 212 -19.79 1.47 6.13
CA ARG A 212 -19.22 2.75 6.55
C ARG A 212 -19.59 3.73 5.45
N ALA A 213 -20.40 4.75 5.78
CA ALA A 213 -20.76 5.80 4.83
C ALA A 213 -19.49 6.31 4.12
N PRO A 214 -19.53 6.54 2.79
CA PRO A 214 -18.36 6.95 2.03
C PRO A 214 -17.73 8.20 2.67
N ALA A 215 -16.41 8.16 2.87
CA ALA A 215 -15.71 9.18 3.63
C ALA A 215 -15.69 10.50 2.84
N VAL A 216 -16.52 11.46 3.26
CA VAL A 216 -16.43 12.84 2.79
C VAL A 216 -15.24 13.50 3.48
N THR A 217 -14.22 13.83 2.69
CA THR A 217 -13.00 14.52 3.11
C THR A 217 -13.12 16.00 2.81
N GLU A 218 -12.81 16.85 3.79
CA GLU A 218 -12.70 18.29 3.57
C GLU A 218 -11.26 18.63 3.19
N ILE A 219 -11.09 19.36 2.09
CA ILE A 219 -9.80 19.85 1.59
C ILE A 219 -9.81 21.37 1.77
N ARG A 220 -8.94 21.90 2.64
CA ARG A 220 -8.84 23.35 2.86
C ARG A 220 -8.14 24.04 1.68
N PRO A 221 -8.29 25.37 1.53
CA PRO A 221 -7.61 26.14 0.49
C PRO A 221 -6.10 25.82 0.41
N GLY A 222 -5.61 25.53 -0.79
CA GLY A 222 -4.22 25.18 -1.06
C GLY A 222 -3.80 23.75 -0.68
N GLN A 223 -4.60 23.02 0.10
CA GLN A 223 -4.29 21.65 0.51
C GLN A 223 -4.62 20.63 -0.58
N SER A 224 -3.96 19.47 -0.49
CA SER A 224 -4.22 18.30 -1.30
C SER A 224 -4.70 17.13 -0.45
N PHE A 225 -5.63 16.37 -1.00
CA PHE A 225 -5.94 15.02 -0.58
C PHE A 225 -5.26 14.05 -1.56
N GLU A 226 -4.55 13.06 -1.03
CA GLU A 226 -3.92 12.01 -1.83
C GLU A 226 -4.31 10.63 -1.29
N ALA A 227 -4.57 9.70 -2.20
CA ALA A 227 -4.86 8.31 -1.89
C ALA A 227 -4.09 7.39 -2.83
N GLU A 228 -3.43 6.39 -2.26
CA GLU A 228 -2.75 5.35 -3.01
C GLU A 228 -3.60 4.09 -3.09
N ILE A 229 -3.68 3.50 -4.28
CA ILE A 229 -4.44 2.30 -4.59
C ILE A 229 -3.47 1.28 -5.21
N LEU A 230 -3.42 0.07 -4.66
CA LEU A 230 -2.76 -1.05 -5.35
C LEU A 230 -3.75 -1.69 -6.31
N ALA A 231 -3.44 -1.63 -7.60
CA ALA A 231 -4.28 -2.17 -8.66
C ALA A 231 -3.52 -3.21 -9.47
N LYS A 232 -4.17 -4.36 -9.72
CA LYS A 232 -3.71 -5.34 -10.70
C LYS A 232 -4.01 -4.80 -12.10
N VAL A 233 -3.01 -4.86 -12.98
CA VAL A 233 -3.10 -4.37 -14.36
C VAL A 233 -3.41 -5.54 -15.28
N THR A 234 -4.54 -5.48 -16.00
CA THR A 234 -4.96 -6.51 -16.96
C THR A 234 -5.35 -5.89 -18.29
N ALA A 235 -5.31 -6.67 -19.38
CA ALA A 235 -5.85 -6.22 -20.66
C ALA A 235 -7.38 -6.18 -20.59
N ALA A 236 -8.01 -5.16 -21.17
CA ALA A 236 -9.47 -5.03 -21.13
C ALA A 236 -10.19 -5.99 -22.09
N SER A 237 -9.54 -6.34 -23.20
CA SER A 237 -9.99 -7.29 -24.21
C SER A 237 -8.97 -8.43 -24.38
N ASP A 238 -9.40 -9.52 -25.01
CA ASP A 238 -8.53 -10.66 -25.37
C ASP A 238 -7.51 -10.33 -26.46
N ALA A 239 -7.53 -9.10 -26.99
CA ALA A 239 -6.52 -8.64 -27.93
C ALA A 239 -5.15 -8.61 -27.24
N ALA A 240 -4.26 -9.49 -27.68
CA ALA A 240 -2.95 -9.63 -27.07
C ALA A 240 -2.17 -8.29 -27.12
N VAL A 241 -1.89 -7.74 -25.94
CA VAL A 241 -0.85 -6.72 -25.80
C VAL A 241 0.47 -7.46 -25.85
N THR A 242 1.17 -7.40 -26.99
CA THR A 242 2.45 -8.08 -27.19
C THR A 242 3.61 -7.10 -27.12
N GLY A 243 4.70 -7.56 -26.50
CA GLY A 243 5.91 -6.76 -26.32
C GLY A 243 5.72 -5.58 -25.38
N THR A 244 6.54 -4.55 -25.58
CA THR A 244 6.52 -3.31 -24.81
C THR A 244 5.82 -2.21 -25.62
N ARG A 245 4.81 -1.56 -25.04
CA ARG A 245 3.99 -0.53 -25.70
C ARG A 245 3.75 0.67 -24.80
N SER A 246 3.53 1.84 -25.41
CA SER A 246 3.16 3.06 -24.70
C SER A 246 1.65 3.15 -24.51
N PHE A 247 1.20 3.59 -23.34
CA PHE A 247 -0.19 3.85 -23.00
C PHE A 247 -0.33 5.23 -22.35
N ALA A 248 -1.45 5.91 -22.61
CA ALA A 248 -1.85 7.12 -21.93
C ALA A 248 -2.93 6.79 -20.89
N ALA A 249 -2.70 7.20 -19.64
CA ALA A 249 -3.65 7.09 -18.55
C ALA A 249 -4.18 8.46 -18.13
N VAL A 250 -5.50 8.58 -18.01
CA VAL A 250 -6.21 9.78 -17.55
C VAL A 250 -7.32 9.37 -16.58
N LEU A 251 -7.36 10.00 -15.41
CA LEU A 251 -8.50 9.93 -14.51
C LEU A 251 -9.56 10.95 -14.95
N HIS A 252 -10.79 10.51 -15.17
CA HIS A 252 -11.93 11.38 -15.47
C HIS A 252 -12.87 11.45 -14.28
N TRP A 253 -12.56 12.30 -13.30
CA TRP A 253 -13.34 12.38 -12.06
C TRP A 253 -14.67 13.10 -12.24
N VAL A 254 -15.77 12.43 -11.89
CA VAL A 254 -17.13 12.95 -11.91
C VAL A 254 -17.84 12.57 -10.62
N ILE A 255 -18.58 13.54 -10.06
CA ILE A 255 -19.56 13.28 -9.01
C ILE A 255 -20.95 13.40 -9.62
N ASP A 256 -21.59 12.26 -9.81
CA ASP A 256 -22.93 12.17 -10.38
C ASP A 256 -24.03 12.48 -9.34
N LYS A 257 -25.29 12.42 -9.80
CA LYS A 257 -26.47 12.74 -8.99
C LYS A 257 -26.67 11.76 -7.82
N ASP A 258 -26.34 10.49 -8.01
CA ASP A 258 -26.54 9.45 -7.01
C ASP A 258 -25.51 9.59 -5.89
N MET A 259 -24.24 9.82 -6.25
CA MET A 259 -23.17 10.11 -5.30
C MET A 259 -23.43 11.37 -4.48
N ARG A 260 -24.02 12.38 -5.10
CA ARG A 260 -24.44 13.60 -4.42
C ARG A 260 -25.54 13.31 -3.41
N ALA A 261 -26.59 12.58 -3.82
CA ALA A 261 -27.73 12.27 -2.95
C ALA A 261 -27.32 11.46 -1.70
N GLU A 262 -26.42 10.48 -1.87
CA GLU A 262 -25.86 9.73 -0.73
C GLU A 262 -25.10 10.63 0.24
N ALA A 263 -24.28 11.55 -0.25
CA ALA A 263 -23.46 12.39 0.61
C ALA A 263 -24.26 13.50 1.32
N ASP A 264 -25.27 14.07 0.63
CA ASP A 264 -26.19 15.07 1.18
C ASP A 264 -27.01 14.49 2.36
N SER A 265 -27.21 13.17 2.41
CA SER A 265 -27.86 12.49 3.55
C SER A 265 -27.01 12.42 4.82
N VAL A 266 -25.70 12.72 4.73
CA VAL A 266 -24.72 12.53 5.82
C VAL A 266 -24.17 13.86 6.37
N ARG A 267 -24.21 14.98 5.62
CA ARG A 267 -23.64 16.28 6.05
C ARG A 267 -24.44 17.51 5.56
N PRO A 268 -24.32 18.67 6.24
CA PRO A 268 -24.96 19.93 5.82
C PRO A 268 -24.15 20.81 4.85
N ARG A 269 -22.89 20.47 4.50
CA ARG A 269 -22.08 21.26 3.55
C ARG A 269 -22.21 20.72 2.13
N PRO A 270 -22.33 21.58 1.09
CA PRO A 270 -22.46 21.14 -0.28
C PRO A 270 -21.19 20.42 -0.73
N LEU A 271 -21.36 19.24 -1.33
CA LEU A 271 -20.26 18.49 -1.90
C LEU A 271 -19.76 19.16 -3.19
N TRP A 272 -18.48 19.00 -3.51
CA TRP A 272 -17.98 19.40 -4.82
C TRP A 272 -18.75 18.66 -5.91
N THR A 273 -19.16 19.38 -6.94
CA THR A 273 -19.83 18.78 -8.10
C THR A 273 -19.21 19.33 -9.37
N GLY A 274 -19.07 18.45 -10.35
CA GLY A 274 -18.43 18.78 -11.61
C GLY A 274 -17.80 17.57 -12.26
N LYS A 275 -17.17 17.83 -13.41
CA LYS A 275 -16.33 16.90 -14.15
C LYS A 275 -14.96 17.52 -14.29
N THR A 276 -13.94 16.82 -13.81
CA THR A 276 -12.53 17.21 -13.98
C THR A 276 -11.74 16.03 -14.50
N ALA A 277 -10.57 16.28 -15.06
CA ALA A 277 -9.69 15.24 -15.57
C ALA A 277 -8.26 15.49 -15.09
N SER A 278 -7.50 14.43 -14.86
CA SER A 278 -6.09 14.55 -14.53
C SER A 278 -5.29 15.00 -15.74
N GLY A 279 -4.00 15.24 -15.53
CA GLY A 279 -3.04 15.26 -16.62
C GLY A 279 -2.89 13.86 -17.22
N THR A 280 -2.27 13.79 -18.39
CA THR A 280 -1.98 12.52 -19.05
C THR A 280 -0.72 11.90 -18.49
N CYS A 281 -0.84 10.71 -17.91
CA CYS A 281 0.30 9.90 -17.49
C CYS A 281 0.70 8.94 -18.61
N ILE A 282 1.93 9.07 -19.11
CA ILE A 282 2.48 8.18 -20.12
C ILE A 282 3.14 6.99 -19.42
N LEU A 283 2.71 5.79 -19.81
CA LEU A 283 3.07 4.52 -19.21
C LEU A 283 3.73 3.62 -20.25
N THR A 284 4.73 2.87 -19.80
CA THR A 284 5.29 1.77 -20.59
C THR A 284 4.68 0.47 -20.09
N VAL A 285 4.11 -0.35 -20.96
CA VAL A 285 3.42 -1.58 -20.56
C VAL A 285 4.05 -2.75 -21.30
N SER A 286 4.46 -3.78 -20.54
CA SER A 286 5.00 -5.02 -21.08
C SER A 286 4.12 -6.22 -20.73
N SER A 287 3.97 -7.15 -21.67
CA SER A 287 3.43 -8.48 -21.38
C SER A 287 4.54 -9.39 -20.84
N PRO A 288 4.29 -10.21 -19.81
CA PRO A 288 5.21 -11.28 -19.47
C PRO A 288 5.31 -12.24 -20.66
N GLN A 289 6.53 -12.61 -21.06
CA GLN A 289 6.72 -13.70 -22.02
C GLN A 289 6.22 -15.01 -21.38
N PRO A 290 5.53 -15.89 -22.12
CA PRO A 290 5.28 -17.23 -21.63
C PRO A 290 6.63 -17.87 -21.27
N ALA A 291 6.72 -18.45 -20.08
CA ALA A 291 7.90 -19.20 -19.69
C ALA A 291 8.18 -20.24 -20.78
N ARG A 292 9.40 -20.24 -21.34
CA ARG A 292 9.80 -21.34 -22.21
C ARG A 292 9.56 -22.65 -21.44
N PRO A 293 9.01 -23.69 -22.07
CA PRO A 293 9.01 -25.02 -21.47
C PRO A 293 10.44 -25.31 -21.01
N LYS A 294 10.59 -25.83 -19.79
CA LYS A 294 11.86 -26.45 -19.43
C LYS A 294 11.94 -27.71 -20.29
N ASP A 295 12.82 -27.67 -21.29
CA ASP A 295 13.23 -28.84 -22.07
C ASP A 295 13.90 -29.88 -21.15
#